data_AF-A0A7C5II93-F1
#
_entry.id   AF-A0A7C5II93-F1
#
_cell.length_a   1.000
_cell.length_b   1.000
_cell.length_c   1.000
_cell.angle_alpha   90.00
_cell.angle_beta   90.00
_cell.angle_gamma   90.00
#
_symmetry.space_group_name_H-M   'P 1'
#
loop_
_entity.id
_entity.type
_entity.pdbx_description
1 polymer ?
#
loop_
_entity_poly.entity_id
_entity_poly.type
_entity_poly.pdbx_seq_one_letter_code
_entity_poly.pdbx_strand_id
1 'polypeptide(L)'
;MSASSVESLHDELRQDLLPWLLLPMAVVGFLLALLDITYAPPPSPTALGFLMLFLAGALWWARHKDTNTITWATILTMVFVVVLAWHWLPVPGLRYALVLPVIVAGISRGPRGAVVIGALSVLLLFADAWQVGLRESSNELLGSAATLAVATYLAYVSERGQRATLGWAWNRYEHARHALDDARDRQAELRQALNDLALAQRESTRLNNLLTA
;
A
#
# COMPACT_ATOMS: atom_id res chain seq x y z
N MET A 1 13.61 -11.80 -15.63
CA MET A 1 13.45 -11.69 -14.15
C MET A 1 12.44 -12.73 -13.71
N SER A 2 12.73 -13.54 -12.69
CA SER A 2 11.78 -14.54 -12.17
C SER A 2 10.67 -13.87 -11.38
N ALA A 3 9.50 -14.50 -11.30
CA ALA A 3 8.37 -14.01 -10.50
C ALA A 3 8.77 -13.66 -9.05
N SER A 4 9.78 -14.35 -8.51
CA SER A 4 10.36 -14.08 -7.19
C SER A 4 10.99 -12.69 -7.02
N SER A 5 11.55 -12.09 -8.07
CA SER A 5 12.15 -10.74 -7.97
C SER A 5 11.08 -9.64 -7.89
N VAL A 6 9.90 -9.88 -8.48
CA VAL A 6 8.78 -8.95 -8.40
C VAL A 6 8.14 -9.02 -7.02
N GLU A 7 8.01 -10.23 -6.47
CA GLU A 7 7.52 -10.43 -5.09
C GLU A 7 8.45 -9.77 -4.07
N SER A 8 9.78 -9.91 -4.21
CA SER A 8 10.73 -9.29 -3.29
C SER A 8 10.67 -7.75 -3.32
N LEU A 9 10.60 -7.14 -4.51
CA LEU A 9 10.45 -5.68 -4.65
C LEU A 9 9.14 -5.19 -4.04
N HIS A 10 8.06 -5.95 -4.19
CA HIS A 10 6.78 -5.60 -3.61
C HIS A 10 6.80 -5.68 -2.07
N ASP A 11 7.47 -6.68 -1.51
CA ASP A 11 7.65 -6.83 -0.07
C ASP A 11 8.53 -5.73 0.53
N GLU A 12 9.59 -5.33 -0.18
CA GLU A 12 10.46 -4.21 0.22
C GLU A 12 9.69 -2.89 0.25
N LEU A 13 8.91 -2.59 -0.80
CA LEU A 13 8.04 -1.41 -0.83
C LEU A 13 6.99 -1.41 0.30
N ARG A 14 6.47 -2.58 0.68
CA ARG A 14 5.54 -2.70 1.82
C ARG A 14 6.23 -2.45 3.16
N GLN A 15 7.46 -2.91 3.34
CA GLN A 15 8.24 -2.63 4.54
C GLN A 15 8.53 -1.13 4.67
N ASP A 16 8.85 -0.46 3.57
CA ASP A 16 9.09 0.98 3.55
C ASP A 16 7.84 1.82 3.83
N LEU A 17 6.64 1.31 3.51
CA LEU A 17 5.37 2.00 3.79
C LEU A 17 4.92 1.89 5.26
N LEU A 18 5.41 0.89 6.00
CA LEU A 18 4.94 0.60 7.36
C LEU A 18 5.18 1.76 8.35
N PRO A 19 6.35 2.42 8.39
CA PRO A 19 6.58 3.62 9.20
C PRO A 19 5.61 4.76 8.89
N TRP A 20 5.32 4.96 7.61
CA TRP A 20 4.38 6.00 7.15
C TRP A 20 2.95 5.74 7.60
N LEU A 21 2.60 4.47 7.83
CA LEU A 21 1.28 4.08 8.31
C LEU A 21 1.14 4.19 9.83
N LEU A 22 2.23 3.96 10.56
CA LEU A 22 2.28 4.11 12.03
C LEU A 22 2.32 5.59 12.47
N LEU A 23 2.96 6.45 11.67
CA LEU A 23 3.10 7.88 11.97
C LEU A 23 1.76 8.59 12.24
N PRO A 24 0.73 8.50 11.36
CA PRO A 24 -0.56 9.16 11.63
C PRO A 24 -1.25 8.59 12.87
N MET A 25 -1.09 7.29 13.15
CA MET A 25 -1.65 6.68 14.36
C MET A 25 -0.99 7.24 15.63
N ALA A 26 0.34 7.40 15.63
CA ALA A 26 1.07 8.03 16.73
C ALA A 26 0.69 9.51 16.89
N VAL A 27 0.57 10.25 15.78
CA VAL A 27 0.16 11.66 15.79
C VAL A 27 -1.26 11.83 16.35
N VAL A 28 -2.22 11.01 15.91
CA VAL A 28 -3.59 11.04 16.44
C VAL A 28 -3.62 10.68 17.93
N GLY A 29 -2.89 9.65 18.34
CA GLY A 29 -2.77 9.27 19.75
C GLY A 29 -2.17 10.39 20.62
N PHE A 30 -1.14 11.07 20.11
CA PHE A 30 -0.52 12.21 20.79
C PHE A 30 -1.46 13.42 20.87
N LEU A 31 -2.19 13.74 19.80
CA LEU A 31 -3.18 14.82 19.80
C LEU A 31 -4.34 14.53 20.76
N LEU A 32 -4.84 13.29 20.81
CA LEU A 32 -5.86 12.88 21.78
C LEU A 32 -5.35 13.02 23.22
N ALA A 33 -4.08 12.69 23.49
CA ALA A 33 -3.46 12.88 24.79
C ALA A 33 -3.31 14.36 25.17
N LEU A 34 -3.10 15.25 24.19
CA LEU A 34 -2.99 16.69 24.41
C LEU A 34 -4.32 17.42 24.56
N LEU A 35 -5.41 16.91 23.96
CA LEU A 35 -6.71 17.60 23.97
C LEU A 35 -7.44 17.50 25.31
N ASP A 36 -7.12 16.49 26.13
CA ASP A 36 -7.78 16.19 27.40
C ASP A 36 -7.04 16.87 28.57
N ILE A 37 -6.90 18.20 28.49
CA ILE A 37 -6.30 19.05 29.54
C ILE A 37 -7.29 19.25 30.71
N THR A 38 -8.58 19.00 30.48
CA THR A 38 -9.65 19.13 31.47
C THR A 38 -10.07 17.76 31.98
N TYR A 39 -9.41 17.30 33.04
CA TYR A 39 -9.71 16.12 33.87
C TYR A 39 -11.11 15.52 33.69
N ALA A 40 -11.28 14.66 32.68
CA ALA A 40 -12.47 13.82 32.55
C ALA A 40 -12.24 12.52 33.34
N PRO A 41 -13.20 12.06 34.17
CA PRO A 41 -13.11 10.76 34.79
C PRO A 41 -13.08 9.65 33.72
N PRO A 42 -12.40 8.52 33.97
CA PRO A 42 -12.27 7.45 32.99
C PRO A 42 -13.65 6.89 32.59
N PRO A 43 -13.85 6.54 31.30
CA PRO A 43 -12.83 6.48 30.24
C PRO A 43 -12.47 7.87 29.64
N SER A 44 -11.19 8.24 29.71
CA SER A 44 -10.69 9.54 29.25
C SER A 44 -10.03 9.44 27.86
N PRO A 45 -10.14 10.48 27.00
CA PRO A 45 -9.43 10.52 25.72
C PRO A 45 -7.90 10.36 25.87
N THR A 46 -7.33 10.85 26.98
CA THR A 46 -5.92 10.64 27.34
C THR A 46 -5.54 9.17 27.43
N ALA A 47 -6.35 8.34 28.10
CA ALA A 47 -6.06 6.91 28.23
C ALA A 47 -6.03 6.22 26.86
N LEU A 48 -6.94 6.61 25.96
CA LEU A 48 -6.97 6.10 24.59
C LEU A 48 -5.76 6.57 23.77
N GLY A 49 -5.32 7.82 23.95
CA GLY A 49 -4.11 8.36 23.35
C GLY A 49 -2.85 7.61 23.79
N PHE A 50 -2.69 7.36 25.08
CA PHE A 50 -1.57 6.56 25.61
C PHE A 50 -1.63 5.10 25.13
N LEU A 51 -2.81 4.50 25.07
CA LEU A 51 -3.00 3.16 24.52
C LEU A 51 -2.56 3.11 23.04
N MET A 52 -2.96 4.10 22.23
CA MET A 52 -2.52 4.22 20.83
C MET A 52 -1.00 4.32 20.71
N LEU A 53 -0.37 5.19 21.51
CA LEU A 53 1.09 5.35 21.52
C LEU A 53 1.81 4.06 21.95
N PHE A 54 1.29 3.38 22.98
CA PHE A 54 1.82 2.12 23.45
C PHE A 54 1.72 1.03 22.38
N LEU A 55 0.56 0.90 21.74
CA LEU A 55 0.34 -0.07 20.66
C LEU A 55 1.21 0.24 19.43
N ALA A 56 1.36 1.51 19.07
CA ALA A 56 2.26 1.94 18.00
C ALA A 56 3.73 1.59 18.32
N GLY A 57 4.18 1.83 19.57
CA GLY A 57 5.51 1.44 20.03
C GLY A 57 5.72 -0.07 20.05
N ALA A 58 4.71 -0.84 20.48
CA ALA A 58 4.75 -2.30 20.48
C ALA A 58 4.81 -2.87 19.05
N LEU A 59 4.03 -2.32 18.12
CA LEU A 59 4.07 -2.69 16.70
C LEU A 59 5.41 -2.31 16.06
N TRP A 60 5.95 -1.14 16.39
CA TRP A 60 7.28 -0.71 15.94
C TRP A 60 8.35 -1.66 16.43
N TRP A 61 8.31 -2.08 17.70
CA TRP A 61 9.26 -3.05 18.22
C TRP A 61 9.09 -4.44 17.59
N ALA A 62 7.85 -4.85 17.31
CA ALA A 62 7.55 -6.10 16.63
C ALA A 62 7.93 -6.12 15.14
N ARG A 63 8.32 -4.98 14.54
CA ARG A 63 8.57 -4.82 13.10
C ARG A 63 9.64 -5.77 12.52
N HIS A 64 10.52 -6.30 13.37
CA HIS A 64 11.59 -7.20 12.94
C HIS A 64 11.14 -8.66 12.77
N LYS A 65 9.88 -8.98 13.10
CA LYS A 65 9.27 -10.30 12.89
C LYS A 65 8.66 -10.42 11.48
N ASP A 66 8.03 -11.54 11.17
CA ASP A 66 7.35 -11.79 9.89
C ASP A 66 6.39 -10.64 9.49
N THR A 67 6.64 -10.03 8.33
CA THR A 67 5.87 -8.92 7.74
C THR A 67 4.36 -9.20 7.73
N ASN A 68 4.02 -10.46 7.47
CA ASN A 68 2.66 -10.97 7.38
C ASN A 68 1.87 -10.83 8.70
N THR A 69 2.55 -11.08 9.82
CA THR A 69 1.97 -11.06 11.17
C THR A 69 1.83 -9.63 11.68
N ILE A 70 2.84 -8.79 11.43
CA ILE A 70 2.82 -7.37 11.83
C ILE A 70 1.71 -6.61 11.10
N THR A 71 1.50 -6.91 9.81
CA THR A 71 0.44 -6.29 9.01
C THR A 71 -0.94 -6.59 9.62
N TRP A 72 -1.22 -7.84 9.94
CA TRP A 72 -2.48 -8.21 10.61
C TRP A 72 -2.59 -7.59 12.00
N ALA A 73 -1.51 -7.60 12.78
CA ALA A 73 -1.49 -6.99 14.10
C ALA A 73 -1.83 -5.50 14.02
N THR A 74 -1.26 -4.78 13.04
CA THR A 74 -1.51 -3.35 12.81
C THR A 74 -2.97 -3.08 12.46
N ILE A 75 -3.53 -3.85 11.52
CA ILE A 75 -4.94 -3.75 11.13
C ILE A 75 -5.87 -4.04 12.30
N LEU A 76 -5.64 -5.13 13.03
CA LEU A 76 -6.45 -5.52 14.19
C LEU A 76 -6.36 -4.47 15.30
N THR A 77 -5.18 -3.89 15.50
CA THR A 77 -4.96 -2.81 16.46
C THR A 77 -5.76 -1.56 16.06
N MET A 78 -5.78 -1.17 14.79
CA MET A 78 -6.61 -0.06 14.32
C MET A 78 -8.11 -0.32 14.54
N VAL A 79 -8.60 -1.52 14.19
CA VAL A 79 -9.99 -1.92 14.45
C VAL A 79 -10.30 -1.86 15.95
N PHE A 80 -9.43 -2.44 16.77
CA PHE A 80 -9.58 -2.47 18.22
C PHE A 80 -9.66 -1.06 18.82
N VAL A 81 -8.77 -0.17 18.42
CA VAL A 81 -8.77 1.22 18.90
C VAL A 81 -10.02 1.95 18.47
N VAL A 82 -10.48 1.80 17.22
CA VAL A 82 -11.71 2.47 16.74
C VAL A 82 -12.93 1.96 17.49
N VAL A 83 -13.04 0.63 17.72
CA VAL A 83 -14.14 0.05 18.49
C VAL A 83 -14.11 0.53 19.94
N LEU A 84 -12.93 0.55 20.57
CA LEU A 84 -12.78 1.04 21.93
C LEU A 84 -13.15 2.52 22.03
N ALA A 85 -12.67 3.33 21.09
CA ALA A 85 -12.99 4.75 20.99
C ALA A 85 -14.49 4.96 20.83
N TRP A 86 -15.18 4.13 20.04
CA TRP A 86 -16.61 4.22 19.85
C TRP A 86 -17.38 3.91 21.14
N HIS A 87 -16.94 2.93 21.93
CA HIS A 87 -17.60 2.62 23.21
C HIS A 87 -17.31 3.68 24.28
N TRP A 88 -16.16 4.36 24.21
CA TRP A 88 -15.72 5.30 25.24
C TRP A 88 -16.12 6.75 24.96
N LEU A 89 -16.21 7.15 23.69
CA LEU A 89 -16.49 8.52 23.27
C LEU A 89 -17.89 8.59 22.65
N PRO A 90 -18.83 9.35 23.23
CA PRO A 90 -20.18 9.53 22.69
C PRO A 90 -20.18 10.52 21.50
N VAL A 91 -19.28 10.31 20.54
CA VAL A 91 -19.15 11.16 19.35
C VAL A 91 -19.92 10.51 18.20
N PRO A 92 -21.02 11.10 17.74
CA PRO A 92 -21.73 10.60 16.57
C PRO A 92 -20.81 10.65 15.35
N GLY A 93 -20.67 9.52 14.67
CA GLY A 93 -19.85 9.38 13.46
C GLY A 93 -18.50 8.69 13.66
N LEU A 94 -18.11 8.33 14.89
CA LEU A 94 -16.86 7.56 15.09
C LEU A 94 -16.89 6.18 14.41
N ARG A 95 -18.09 5.64 14.17
CA ARG A 95 -18.34 4.43 13.39
C ARG A 95 -17.75 4.49 11.97
N TYR A 96 -17.75 5.67 11.35
CA TYR A 96 -17.18 5.86 10.01
C TYR A 96 -15.65 5.74 9.99
N ALA A 97 -14.98 5.87 11.14
CA ALA A 97 -13.53 5.67 11.24
C ALA A 97 -13.12 4.21 10.96
N LEU A 98 -14.06 3.25 11.00
CA LEU A 98 -13.82 1.86 10.57
C LEU A 98 -13.47 1.75 9.07
N VAL A 99 -13.72 2.78 8.27
CA VAL A 99 -13.24 2.84 6.87
C VAL A 99 -11.70 2.83 6.82
N LEU A 100 -11.02 3.43 7.80
CA LEU A 100 -9.56 3.51 7.84
C LEU A 100 -8.88 2.13 7.87
N PRO A 101 -9.20 1.22 8.83
CA PRO A 101 -8.60 -0.12 8.83
C PRO A 101 -8.96 -0.94 7.58
N VAL A 102 -10.11 -0.69 6.94
CA VAL A 102 -10.47 -1.35 5.66
C VAL A 102 -9.54 -0.91 4.53
N ILE A 103 -9.30 0.40 4.39
CA ILE A 103 -8.38 0.94 3.38
C ILE A 103 -6.96 0.42 3.63
N VAL A 104 -6.51 0.46 4.88
CA VAL A 104 -5.18 -0.04 5.28
C VAL A 104 -5.05 -1.54 4.96
N ALA A 105 -6.09 -2.33 5.24
CA ALA A 105 -6.11 -3.75 4.92
C ALA A 105 -6.06 -4.01 3.41
N GLY A 106 -6.74 -3.19 2.61
CA GLY A 106 -6.65 -3.23 1.15
C GLY A 106 -5.22 -2.98 0.67
N ILE A 107 -4.66 -1.81 1.01
CA ILE A 107 -3.32 -1.42 0.55
C ILE A 107 -2.26 -2.46 0.96
N SER A 108 -2.35 -2.98 2.17
CA SER A 108 -1.32 -3.87 2.72
C SER A 108 -1.48 -5.36 2.34
N ARG A 109 -2.71 -5.87 2.21
CA ARG A 109 -2.98 -7.31 1.95
C ARG A 109 -3.63 -7.57 0.60
N GLY A 110 -3.99 -6.52 -0.12
CA GLY A 110 -4.76 -6.60 -1.33
C GLY A 110 -6.27 -6.76 -1.06
N PRO A 111 -7.03 -7.22 -2.08
CA PRO A 111 -8.48 -7.08 -2.07
C PRO A 111 -9.13 -8.02 -1.06
N ARG A 112 -8.49 -9.16 -0.78
CA ARG A 112 -8.94 -10.12 0.23
C ARG A 112 -8.86 -9.53 1.64
N GLY A 113 -7.84 -8.73 1.92
CA GLY A 113 -7.69 -8.06 3.22
C GLY A 113 -8.79 -7.05 3.47
N ALA A 114 -9.05 -6.19 2.47
CA ALA A 114 -10.15 -5.22 2.53
C ALA A 114 -11.51 -5.91 2.76
N VAL A 115 -11.80 -7.00 2.04
CA VAL A 115 -13.08 -7.73 2.19
C VAL A 115 -13.21 -8.36 3.58
N VAL A 116 -12.16 -9.02 4.10
CA VAL A 116 -12.19 -9.64 5.43
C VAL A 116 -12.45 -8.60 6.52
N ILE A 117 -11.73 -7.47 6.48
CA ILE A 117 -11.87 -6.41 7.48
C ILE A 117 -13.16 -5.61 7.30
N GLY A 118 -13.61 -5.41 6.07
CA GLY A 118 -14.90 -4.80 5.78
C GLY A 118 -16.06 -5.63 6.32
N ALA A 119 -16.03 -6.95 6.06
CA ALA A 119 -17.01 -7.88 6.61
C ALA A 119 -16.98 -7.92 8.14
N LEU A 120 -15.79 -7.95 8.74
CA LEU A 120 -15.63 -7.88 10.19
C LEU A 120 -16.20 -6.58 10.77
N SER A 121 -15.93 -5.44 10.13
CA SER A 121 -16.42 -4.13 10.57
C SER A 121 -17.94 -4.05 10.52
N VAL A 122 -18.56 -4.57 9.44
CA VAL A 122 -20.01 -4.66 9.33
C VAL A 122 -20.59 -5.59 10.41
N LEU A 123 -19.97 -6.74 10.65
CA LEU A 123 -20.41 -7.67 11.70
C LEU A 123 -20.35 -7.01 13.08
N LEU A 124 -19.30 -6.23 13.38
CA LEU A 124 -19.19 -5.47 14.62
C LEU A 124 -20.30 -4.42 14.76
N LEU A 125 -20.67 -3.72 13.68
CA LEU A 125 -21.81 -2.80 13.69
C LEU A 125 -23.13 -3.52 14.02
N PHE A 126 -23.35 -4.70 13.44
CA PHE A 126 -24.55 -5.50 13.73
C PHE A 126 -24.55 -6.07 15.15
N ALA A 127 -23.38 -6.45 15.68
CA ALA A 127 -23.24 -6.94 17.05
C ALA A 127 -23.57 -5.85 18.07
N ASP A 128 -23.11 -4.62 17.86
CA ASP A 128 -23.46 -3.46 18.69
C ASP A 128 -24.97 -3.15 18.61
N ALA A 129 -25.53 -3.12 17.40
CA ALA A 129 -26.96 -2.90 17.18
C ALA A 129 -27.84 -3.92 17.91
N TRP A 130 -27.38 -5.17 17.99
CA TRP A 130 -28.08 -6.23 18.71
C TRP A 130 -28.08 -6.01 20.22
N GLN A 131 -27.00 -5.46 20.78
CA GLN A 131 -26.88 -5.18 22.22
C GLN A 131 -27.72 -3.98 22.65
N VAL A 132 -27.72 -2.91 21.85
CA VAL A 132 -28.44 -1.65 22.17
C VAL A 132 -29.93 -1.74 21.82
N GLY A 133 -30.32 -2.69 20.97
CA GLY A 133 -31.68 -2.91 20.52
C GLY A 133 -31.97 -2.17 19.21
N LEU A 134 -32.60 -2.87 18.28
CA LEU A 134 -32.83 -2.45 16.89
C LEU A 134 -33.76 -1.22 16.71
N ARG A 135 -34.27 -0.63 17.80
CA ARG A 135 -35.46 0.23 17.77
C ARG A 135 -35.18 1.72 17.54
N GLU A 136 -33.97 2.22 17.85
CA GLU A 136 -33.64 3.65 17.72
C GLU A 136 -32.59 4.01 16.64
N SER A 137 -31.89 3.04 16.02
CA SER A 137 -30.71 3.35 15.18
C SER A 137 -30.68 2.69 13.78
N SER A 138 -31.82 2.22 13.24
CA SER A 138 -31.83 1.45 11.97
C SER A 138 -31.27 2.24 10.77
N ASN A 139 -31.59 3.55 10.66
CA ASN A 139 -31.14 4.38 9.54
C ASN A 139 -29.64 4.70 9.60
N GLU A 140 -29.10 4.98 10.79
CA GLU A 140 -27.67 5.28 10.97
C GLU A 140 -26.80 4.04 10.78
N LEU A 141 -27.27 2.88 11.25
CA LEU A 141 -26.64 1.59 11.02
C LEU A 141 -26.60 1.26 9.53
N LEU A 142 -27.73 1.44 8.83
CA LEU A 142 -27.79 1.22 7.39
C LEU A 142 -26.85 2.15 6.63
N GLY A 143 -26.80 3.44 7.02
CA GLY A 143 -25.86 4.41 6.45
C GLY A 143 -24.40 4.02 6.69
N SER A 144 -24.03 3.65 7.92
CA SER A 144 -22.67 3.23 8.27
C SER A 144 -22.26 1.94 7.55
N ALA A 145 -23.13 0.93 7.53
CA ALA A 145 -22.89 -0.32 6.82
C ALA A 145 -22.79 -0.10 5.31
N ALA A 146 -23.64 0.74 4.71
CA ALA A 146 -23.58 1.10 3.30
C ALA A 146 -22.27 1.83 2.96
N THR A 147 -21.85 2.81 3.78
CA THR A 147 -20.57 3.51 3.55
C THR A 147 -19.37 2.56 3.62
N LEU A 148 -19.35 1.62 4.58
CA LEU A 148 -18.30 0.61 4.67
C LEU A 148 -18.32 -0.36 3.49
N ALA A 149 -19.50 -0.79 3.05
CA ALA A 149 -19.65 -1.67 1.89
C ALA A 149 -19.15 -0.98 0.61
N VAL A 150 -19.52 0.28 0.39
CA VAL A 150 -19.06 1.09 -0.74
C VAL A 150 -17.55 1.33 -0.66
N ALA A 151 -17.01 1.68 0.50
CA ALA A 151 -15.58 1.88 0.69
C ALA A 151 -14.79 0.57 0.42
N THR A 152 -15.28 -0.57 0.90
CA THR A 152 -14.70 -1.89 0.66
C THR A 152 -14.71 -2.23 -0.84
N TYR A 153 -15.82 -1.95 -1.52
CA TYR A 153 -15.96 -2.17 -2.96
C TYR A 153 -15.01 -1.27 -3.77
N LEU A 154 -14.92 0.02 -3.43
CA LEU A 154 -14.01 0.96 -4.09
C LEU A 154 -12.54 0.56 -3.89
N ALA A 155 -12.16 0.15 -2.67
CA ALA A 155 -10.82 -0.37 -2.39
C ALA A 155 -10.53 -1.60 -3.26
N TYR A 156 -11.47 -2.55 -3.33
CA TYR A 156 -11.37 -3.74 -4.16
C TYR A 156 -11.17 -3.42 -5.65
N VAL A 157 -11.96 -2.49 -6.20
CA VAL A 157 -11.89 -2.09 -7.61
C VAL A 157 -10.61 -1.32 -7.92
N SER A 158 -10.21 -0.38 -7.06
CA SER A 158 -9.02 0.44 -7.22
C SER A 158 -7.75 -0.41 -7.35
N GLU A 159 -7.61 -1.42 -6.49
CA GLU A 159 -6.44 -2.30 -6.52
C GLU A 159 -6.35 -3.15 -7.78
N ARG A 160 -7.50 -3.59 -8.32
CA ARG A 160 -7.53 -4.34 -9.58
C ARG A 160 -6.98 -3.50 -10.72
N GLY A 161 -7.32 -2.21 -10.76
CA GLY A 161 -6.79 -1.26 -11.73
C GLY A 161 -5.27 -1.07 -11.58
N GLN A 162 -4.80 -0.81 -10.36
CA GLN A 162 -3.37 -0.58 -10.09
C GLN A 162 -2.48 -1.74 -10.52
N ARG A 163 -2.89 -2.99 -10.24
CA ARG A 163 -2.14 -4.18 -10.67
C ARG A 163 -2.04 -4.32 -12.18
N ALA A 164 -3.14 -4.03 -12.88
CA ALA A 164 -3.16 -4.05 -14.34
C ALA A 164 -2.25 -2.96 -14.92
N THR A 165 -2.31 -1.74 -14.38
CA THR A 165 -1.46 -0.62 -14.82
C THR A 165 0.03 -0.90 -14.57
N LEU A 166 0.40 -1.45 -13.41
CA LEU A 166 1.78 -1.84 -13.12
C LEU A 166 2.27 -2.93 -14.09
N GLY A 167 1.44 -3.94 -14.37
CA GLY A 167 1.77 -4.96 -15.37
C GLY A 167 1.98 -4.37 -16.77
N TRP A 168 1.13 -3.43 -17.18
CA TRP A 168 1.27 -2.71 -18.44
C TRP A 168 2.53 -1.84 -18.49
N ALA A 169 2.83 -1.10 -17.43
CA ALA A 169 4.01 -0.25 -17.33
C ALA A 169 5.29 -1.07 -17.40
N TRP A 170 5.32 -2.20 -16.68
CA TRP A 170 6.47 -3.11 -16.69
C TRP A 170 6.69 -3.74 -18.06
N ASN A 171 5.61 -4.25 -18.68
CA ASN A 171 5.72 -4.81 -20.02
C ASN A 171 6.26 -3.78 -21.02
N ARG A 172 5.79 -2.54 -20.95
CA ARG A 172 6.28 -1.46 -21.81
C ARG A 172 7.75 -1.11 -21.53
N TYR A 173 8.16 -1.11 -20.27
CA TYR A 173 9.57 -0.92 -19.90
C TYR A 173 10.46 -2.01 -20.50
N GLU A 174 10.05 -3.28 -20.43
CA GLU A 174 10.82 -4.39 -20.98
C GLU A 174 10.93 -4.30 -22.52
N HIS A 175 9.84 -3.93 -23.20
CA HIS A 175 9.87 -3.70 -24.64
C HIS A 175 10.80 -2.54 -25.03
N ALA A 176 10.76 -1.44 -24.29
CA ALA A 176 11.65 -0.30 -24.52
C ALA A 176 13.12 -0.67 -24.28
N ARG A 177 13.39 -1.51 -23.28
CA ARG A 177 14.72 -2.03 -23.00
C ARG A 177 15.23 -2.90 -24.15
N HIS A 178 14.43 -3.85 -24.63
CA HIS A 178 14.82 -4.70 -25.77
C HIS A 178 15.05 -3.88 -27.04
N ALA A 179 14.17 -2.92 -27.34
CA ALA A 179 14.35 -2.03 -28.50
C ALA A 179 15.64 -1.19 -28.41
N LEU A 180 16.07 -0.82 -27.20
CA LEU A 180 17.33 -0.11 -26.97
C LEU A 180 18.54 -1.03 -27.21
N ASP A 181 18.47 -2.28 -26.75
CA ASP A 181 19.55 -3.24 -26.93
C ASP A 181 19.68 -3.61 -28.43
N ASP A 182 18.58 -3.84 -29.14
CA ASP A 182 18.57 -4.06 -30.60
C ASP A 182 19.18 -2.86 -31.36
N ALA A 183 18.90 -1.64 -30.92
CA ALA A 183 19.46 -0.44 -31.54
C ALA A 183 20.97 -0.33 -31.33
N ARG A 184 21.48 -0.76 -30.17
CA ARG A 184 22.91 -0.81 -29.88
C ARG A 184 23.63 -1.84 -30.73
N ASP A 185 23.05 -3.02 -30.91
CA ASP A 185 23.62 -4.08 -31.74
C ASP A 185 23.71 -3.63 -33.20
N ARG A 186 22.63 -3.05 -33.75
CA ARG A 186 22.65 -2.46 -35.10
C ARG A 186 23.68 -1.34 -35.24
N GLN A 187 23.86 -0.52 -34.20
CA GLN A 187 24.88 0.52 -34.21
C GLN A 187 26.30 -0.06 -34.23
N ALA A 188 26.53 -1.18 -33.53
CA ALA A 188 27.81 -1.88 -33.55
C ALA A 188 28.08 -2.50 -34.92
N GLU A 189 27.09 -3.16 -35.54
CA GLU A 189 27.17 -3.71 -36.89
C GLU A 189 27.48 -2.63 -37.94
N LEU A 190 26.78 -1.49 -37.88
CA LEU A 190 27.03 -0.36 -38.78
C LEU A 190 28.45 0.20 -38.63
N ARG A 191 28.95 0.30 -37.40
CA ARG A 191 30.35 0.72 -37.16
C ARG A 191 31.35 -0.28 -37.73
N GLN A 192 31.09 -1.57 -37.61
CA GLN A 192 31.95 -2.60 -38.19
C GLN A 192 31.96 -2.52 -39.72
N ALA A 193 30.79 -2.42 -40.36
CA ALA A 193 30.69 -2.29 -41.81
C ALA A 193 31.42 -1.05 -42.36
N LEU A 194 31.37 0.07 -41.64
CA LEU A 194 32.12 1.29 -42.00
C LEU A 194 33.64 1.08 -41.88
N ASN A 195 34.10 0.36 -40.86
CA ASN A 195 35.52 0.04 -40.70
C ASN A 195 36.02 -0.89 -41.81
N ASP A 196 35.22 -1.90 -42.18
CA ASP A 196 35.55 -2.84 -43.26
C ASP A 196 35.62 -2.12 -44.62
N LEU A 197 34.68 -1.19 -44.88
CA LEU A 197 34.70 -0.35 -46.08
C LEU A 197 35.96 0.54 -46.13
N ALA A 198 36.33 1.16 -45.00
CA ALA A 198 37.53 1.99 -44.91
C ALA A 198 38.82 1.17 -45.13
N LEU A 199 38.86 -0.07 -44.64
CA LEU A 199 39.97 -0.99 -44.87
C LEU A 199 40.07 -1.38 -46.35
N ALA A 200 38.95 -1.74 -46.99
CA ALA A 200 38.90 -2.07 -48.41
C ALA A 200 39.36 -0.91 -49.30
N GLN A 201 38.98 0.32 -48.96
CA GLN A 201 39.41 1.52 -49.68
C GLN A 201 40.93 1.76 -49.56
N ARG A 202 41.52 1.52 -48.38
CA ARG A 202 42.98 1.61 -48.20
C ARG A 202 43.71 0.57 -49.04
N GLU A 203 43.23 -0.67 -49.06
CA GLU A 203 43.88 -1.72 -49.85
C GLU A 203 43.75 -1.47 -51.36
N SER A 204 42.59 -0.98 -51.83
CA SER A 204 42.42 -0.56 -53.23
C SER A 204 43.39 0.56 -53.64
N THR A 205 43.56 1.57 -52.76
CA THR A 205 44.52 2.66 -52.99
C THR A 205 45.95 2.14 -53.03
N ARG A 206 46.30 1.20 -52.14
CA ARG A 206 47.60 0.54 -52.12
C ARG A 206 47.88 -0.24 -53.41
N LEU A 207 46.91 -1.03 -53.88
CA LEU A 207 47.03 -1.79 -55.13
C LEU A 207 47.20 -0.85 -56.34
N ASN A 208 46.47 0.27 -56.37
CA ASN A 208 46.61 1.26 -57.44
C ASN A 208 48.01 1.91 -57.45
N ASN A 209 48.55 2.23 -56.26
CA ASN A 209 49.92 2.76 -56.13
C ASN A 209 50.98 1.75 -56.58
N LEU A 210 50.76 0.45 -56.40
CA LEU A 210 51.68 -0.60 -56.86
C LEU A 210 51.65 -0.82 -58.37
N LEU A 211 50.54 -0.50 -59.06
CA LEU A 211 50.42 -0.64 -60.52
C LEU A 211 50.95 0.58 -61.28
N THR A 212 51.02 1.74 -60.63
CA THR A 212 51.49 3.00 -61.21
C THR A 212 52.97 3.29 -60.96
N ALA A 213 53.61 2.52 -60.07
CA ALA A 213 55.04 2.55 -59.79
C ALA A 213 55.81 1.55 -60.66
#